data_AF-A0A4U1WMU9-F1
#
_entry.id   AF-A0A4U1WMU9-F1
#
_cell.length_a   1.000
_cell.length_b   1.000
_cell.length_c   1.000
_cell.angle_alpha   90.00
_cell.angle_beta   90.00
_cell.angle_gamma   90.00
#
_symmetry.space_group_name_H-M   'P 1'
#
loop_
_entity.id
_entity.type
_entity.pdbx_description
1 polymer ?
#
loop_
_entity_poly.entity_id
_entity_poly.type
_entity_poly.pdbx_seq_one_letter_code
_entity_poly.pdbx_strand_id
1 'polypeptide(L)'
;MLIIAPELVPLCRYIRESVVTALGGEPKDWHTGEQLDEFIAQINGHILSLLHDLIVTLDYLMVLIRANTWLNNEEDEVCKTASRLIVEVKTNLAL
;
A
#
# COMPACT_ATOMS: atom_id res chain seq x y z
N MET A 1 1.39 11.98 -6.65
CA MET A 1 -0.05 11.70 -6.56
C MET A 1 -0.36 10.46 -7.39
N LEU A 2 -0.66 9.34 -6.75
CA LEU A 2 -1.16 8.13 -7.43
C LEU A 2 -2.63 8.36 -7.80
N ILE A 3 -2.96 8.23 -9.08
CA ILE A 3 -4.34 8.25 -9.54
C ILE A 3 -4.85 6.81 -9.38
N ILE A 4 -5.79 6.60 -8.46
CA ILE A 4 -6.42 5.30 -8.19
C ILE A 4 -7.93 5.45 -8.29
N ALA A 5 -8.65 4.36 -8.56
CA ALA A 5 -10.09 4.48 -8.62
C ALA A 5 -10.67 4.85 -7.24
N PRO A 6 -11.72 5.69 -7.20
CA PRO A 6 -12.26 6.23 -5.95
C PRO A 6 -12.64 5.17 -4.91
N GLU A 7 -13.05 3.99 -5.36
CA GLU A 7 -13.49 2.88 -4.53
C GLU A 7 -12.34 2.23 -3.75
N LEU A 8 -11.10 2.37 -4.22
CA LEU A 8 -9.90 1.92 -3.50
C LEU A 8 -9.37 2.93 -2.49
N VAL A 9 -9.83 4.19 -2.53
CA VAL A 9 -9.31 5.24 -1.64
C VAL A 9 -9.42 4.83 -0.16
N PRO A 10 -10.55 4.31 0.35
CA PRO A 10 -10.65 3.86 1.75
C PRO A 10 -9.68 2.72 2.08
N LEU A 11 -9.53 1.74 1.18
CA LEU A 11 -8.61 0.62 1.38
C LEU A 11 -7.14 1.08 1.39
N CYS A 12 -6.76 1.91 0.42
CA CYS A 12 -5.42 2.47 0.32
C CYS A 12 -5.09 3.37 1.51
N ARG A 13 -6.09 4.04 2.08
CA ARG A 13 -5.96 4.78 3.32
C ARG A 13 -5.70 3.85 4.50
N TYR A 14 -6.53 2.81 4.66
CA TYR A 14 -6.37 1.82 5.72
C TYR A 14 -5.00 1.13 5.69
N ILE A 15 -4.50 0.76 4.51
CA ILE A 15 -3.18 0.14 4.35
C ILE A 15 -2.07 1.10 4.82
N ARG A 16 -2.12 2.38 4.41
CA ARG A 16 -1.17 3.41 4.87
C ARG A 16 -1.16 3.53 6.39
N GLU A 17 -2.35 3.67 7.01
CA GLU A 17 -2.47 3.80 8.46
C GLU A 17 -1.94 2.55 9.18
N SER A 18 -2.20 1.38 8.62
CA SER A 18 -1.69 0.11 9.17
C SER A 18 -0.16 0.05 9.12
N VAL A 19 0.45 0.48 8.02
CA VAL A 19 1.92 0.55 7.89
C VAL A 19 2.50 1.58 8.85
N VAL A 20 1.93 2.79 8.94
CA VAL A 20 2.38 3.83 9.88
C VAL A 20 2.29 3.34 11.32
N THR A 21 1.18 2.71 11.70
CA THR A 21 0.98 2.11 13.03
C THR A 21 2.02 1.03 13.30
N ALA A 22 2.26 0.15 12.33
CA ALA A 22 3.26 -0.91 12.46
C ALA A 22 4.68 -0.36 12.59
N LEU A 23 4.96 0.82 12.03
CA LEU A 23 6.25 1.51 12.18
C LEU A 23 6.31 2.40 13.44
N GLY A 24 5.35 2.26 14.38
CA GLY A 24 5.33 3.00 15.65
C GLY A 24 4.76 4.42 15.54
N GLY A 25 4.20 4.80 14.40
CA GLY A 25 3.49 6.06 14.23
C GLY A 25 2.06 6.01 14.77
N GLU A 26 1.46 7.19 14.93
CA GLU A 26 0.05 7.34 15.31
C GLU A 26 -0.72 8.06 14.20
N PRO A 27 -1.26 7.33 13.19
CA PRO A 27 -2.07 7.97 12.16
C PRO A 27 -3.31 8.61 12.80
N LYS A 28 -3.72 9.76 12.27
CA LYS A 28 -4.90 10.50 12.71
C LYS A 28 -5.80 10.72 11.50
N ASP A 29 -7.10 10.81 11.74
CA ASP A 29 -8.11 10.95 10.68
C ASP A 29 -7.87 12.16 9.78
N TRP A 30 -7.29 13.24 10.33
CA TRP A 30 -6.97 14.46 9.59
C TRP A 30 -5.66 14.40 8.79
N HIS A 31 -4.81 13.39 8.99
CA HIS A 31 -3.60 13.25 8.18
C HIS A 31 -3.99 12.96 6.73
N THR A 32 -3.34 13.55 5.76
CA THR A 32 -3.52 13.20 4.35
C THR A 32 -2.78 11.91 3.99
N GLY A 33 -3.09 11.30 2.85
CA GLY A 33 -2.30 10.16 2.35
C GLY A 33 -0.83 10.51 2.15
N GLU A 34 -0.54 11.74 1.71
CA GLU A 34 0.82 12.26 1.51
C GLU A 34 1.56 12.39 2.83
N GLN A 35 0.92 12.88 3.90
CA GLN A 35 1.52 12.96 5.22
C GLN A 35 1.87 11.58 5.81
N LEU A 36 1.05 10.56 5.54
CA LEU A 36 1.37 9.19 5.92
C LEU A 36 2.53 8.63 5.07
N ASP A 37 2.55 8.90 3.77
CA ASP A 37 3.62 8.49 2.86
C ASP A 37 4.96 9.15 3.26
N GLU A 38 4.96 10.42 3.64
CA GLU A 38 6.13 11.15 4.15
C GLU A 38 6.69 10.53 5.43
N PHE A 39 5.83 10.16 6.38
CA PHE A 39 6.25 9.46 7.59
C PHE A 39 6.94 8.13 7.26
N ILE A 40 6.34 7.33 6.37
CA ILE A 40 6.91 6.05 5.94
C ILE A 40 8.26 6.28 5.25
N ALA A 41 8.37 7.28 4.38
CA ALA A 41 9.61 7.63 3.68
C ALA A 41 10.75 8.01 4.62
N GLN A 42 10.44 8.73 5.71
CA GLN A 42 11.42 9.14 6.71
C GLN A 42 12.02 7.95 7.47
N ILE A 43 11.24 6.87 7.65
CA ILE A 43 11.70 5.64 8.29
C ILE A 43 12.45 4.78 7.29
N ASN A 44 11.79 4.41 6.19
CA ASN A 44 12.38 3.56 5.16
C ASN A 44 11.68 3.77 3.80
N GLY A 45 12.39 4.40 2.86
CA GLY A 45 11.89 4.63 1.49
C GLY A 45 11.59 3.35 0.69
N HIS A 46 12.17 2.21 1.05
CA HIS A 46 11.83 0.92 0.43
C HIS A 46 10.43 0.46 0.80
N ILE A 47 10.01 0.65 2.07
CA ILE A 47 8.63 0.38 2.50
C ILE A 47 7.64 1.23 1.71
N LEU A 48 7.93 2.53 1.55
CA LEU A 48 7.07 3.41 0.76
C LEU A 48 6.96 2.93 -0.70
N SER A 49 8.07 2.51 -1.30
CA SER A 49 8.09 1.99 -2.68
C SER A 49 7.19 0.76 -2.82
N LEU A 50 7.33 -0.21 -1.91
CA LEU A 50 6.50 -1.44 -1.90
C LEU A 50 5.02 -1.15 -1.64
N LEU A 51 4.72 -0.17 -0.80
CA LEU A 51 3.36 0.29 -0.57
C LEU A 51 2.75 0.90 -1.84
N HIS A 52 3.50 1.72 -2.57
CA HIS A 52 3.05 2.28 -3.85
C HIS A 52 2.86 1.19 -4.90
N ASP A 53 3.76 0.23 -4.99
CA ASP A 53 3.61 -0.95 -5.86
C ASP A 53 2.33 -1.73 -5.54
N LEU A 54 2.03 -1.94 -4.26
CA LEU A 54 0.81 -2.62 -3.83
C LEU A 54 -0.45 -1.84 -4.25
N ILE A 55 -0.43 -0.53 -4.08
CA ILE A 55 -1.56 0.34 -4.45
C ILE A 55 -1.80 0.29 -5.97
N VAL A 56 -0.74 0.38 -6.77
CA VAL A 56 -0.83 0.31 -8.23
C VAL A 56 -1.33 -1.04 -8.71
N THR A 57 -0.83 -2.14 -8.13
CA THR A 57 -1.26 -3.49 -8.50
C THR A 57 -2.72 -3.76 -8.12
N LEU A 58 -3.20 -3.23 -6.98
CA LEU A 58 -4.62 -3.26 -6.62
C LEU A 58 -5.50 -2.47 -7.60
N ASP A 59 -5.07 -1.27 -7.99
CA ASP A 59 -5.79 -0.45 -8.95
C ASP A 59 -5.90 -1.14 -10.32
N TYR A 60 -4.78 -1.72 -10.77
CA TYR A 60 -4.75 -2.49 -12.00
C TYR A 60 -5.67 -3.71 -11.96
N LEU A 61 -5.61 -4.50 -10.88
CA LEU A 61 -6.47 -5.67 -10.70
C LEU A 61 -7.96 -5.29 -10.77
N MET A 62 -8.34 -4.19 -10.13
CA MET A 62 -9.72 -3.70 -10.15
C MET A 62 -10.14 -3.24 -11.56
N VAL A 63 -9.26 -2.61 -12.33
CA VAL A 63 -9.53 -2.25 -13.74
C VAL A 63 -9.81 -3.52 -14.56
N LEU A 64 -9.02 -4.58 -14.39
CA LEU A 64 -9.21 -5.85 -15.09
C LEU A 64 -10.54 -6.53 -14.70
N ILE A 65 -10.88 -6.54 -13.41
CA ILE A 65 -12.15 -7.07 -12.91
C ILE A 65 -13.33 -6.31 -13.53
N ARG A 66 -13.28 -4.97 -13.60
CA ARG A 66 -14.34 -4.16 -14.23
C ARG A 66 -14.45 -4.39 -15.73
N ALA A 67 -13.32 -4.64 -16.39
CA ALA A 67 -13.28 -5.00 -17.80
C ALA A 67 -13.72 -6.46 -18.06
N ASN A 68 -14.09 -7.21 -17.02
CA ASN A 68 -14.42 -8.64 -17.09
C ASN A 68 -13.32 -9.45 -17.82
N THR A 69 -12.06 -9.07 -17.59
CA THR A 69 -10.89 -9.69 -18.20
C THR A 69 -10.47 -10.91 -17.38
N TRP A 70 -9.92 -11.92 -18.05
CA TRP A 70 -9.34 -13.07 -17.37
C TRP A 70 -8.11 -12.65 -16.57
N LEU A 71 -8.12 -12.97 -15.28
CA LEU A 71 -7.00 -12.79 -14.36
C LEU A 71 -6.09 -14.01 -14.48
N ASN A 72 -4.85 -13.82 -14.92
CA ASN A 72 -3.90 -14.93 -15.09
C ASN A 72 -2.97 -15.01 -13.88
N ASN A 73 -2.27 -13.92 -13.59
CA ASN A 73 -1.23 -13.85 -12.56
C ASN A 73 -1.37 -12.62 -11.65
N GLU A 74 -2.30 -11.71 -11.96
CA GLU A 74 -2.41 -10.40 -11.32
C GLU A 74 -2.78 -10.51 -9.84
N GLU A 75 -3.64 -11.47 -9.47
CA GLU A 75 -3.96 -11.77 -8.08
C GLU A 75 -2.74 -12.26 -7.29
N ASP A 76 -1.89 -13.06 -7.92
CA ASP A 76 -0.65 -13.57 -7.33
C ASP A 76 0.39 -12.45 -7.17
N GLU A 77 0.49 -11.54 -8.13
CA GLU A 77 1.37 -10.36 -8.04
C GLU A 77 0.94 -9.41 -6.90
N VAL A 78 -0.36 -9.22 -6.68
CA VAL A 78 -0.87 -8.49 -5.49
C VAL A 78 -0.42 -9.20 -4.21
N CYS A 79 -0.62 -10.52 -4.13
CA CYS A 79 -0.22 -11.32 -2.96
C CYS A 79 1.29 -11.27 -2.68
N LYS A 80 2.11 -11.37 -3.73
CA LYS A 80 3.58 -11.26 -3.64
C LYS A 80 4.01 -9.89 -3.17
N THR A 81 3.43 -8.83 -3.72
CA THR A 81 3.76 -7.45 -3.36
C THR A 81 3.38 -7.16 -1.91
N ALA A 82 2.19 -7.60 -1.49
CA ALA A 82 1.77 -7.51 -0.09
C ALA A 82 2.70 -8.29 0.85
N SER A 83 3.12 -9.49 0.47
CA SER A 83 4.05 -10.31 1.26
C SER A 83 5.40 -9.63 1.43
N ARG A 84 5.95 -9.03 0.36
CA ARG A 84 7.21 -8.27 0.42
C ARG A 84 7.09 -7.06 1.35
N LEU A 85 5.99 -6.31 1.25
CA LEU A 85 5.74 -5.17 2.14
C LEU A 85 5.68 -5.61 3.61
N ILE A 86 4.98 -6.70 3.92
CA ILE A 86 4.87 -7.23 5.28
C ILE A 86 6.24 -7.63 5.84
N VAL A 87 7.06 -8.33 5.04
CA VAL A 87 8.41 -8.73 5.45
C VAL A 87 9.29 -7.51 5.73
N GLU A 88 9.24 -6.51 4.87
CA GLU A 88 10.04 -5.30 5.03
C GLU A 88 9.64 -4.52 6.30
N VAL A 89 8.34 -4.32 6.51
CA VAL A 89 7.82 -3.66 7.73
C VAL A 89 8.25 -4.42 8.99
N LYS A 90 8.15 -5.76 8.99
CA LYS A 90 8.57 -6.59 10.13
C LYS A 90 10.07 -6.53 10.39
N THR A 91 10.88 -6.43 9.35
CA THR A 91 12.34 -6.35 9.49
C THR A 91 12.77 -4.99 10.08
N ASN A 92 12.05 -3.91 9.74
CA ASN A 92 12.29 -2.58 10.31
C ASN A 92 11.83 -2.44 11.77
N LEU A 93 11.00 -3.34 12.28
CA LEU A 93 10.62 -3.40 13.70
C LEU A 93 11.67 -4.06 14.61
N ALA A 94 12.66 -4.75 14.04
CA ALA A 94 13.64 -5.54 14.78
C ALA A 94 14.97 -4.79 15.05
N LEU A 95 15.02 -3.49 14.76
CA LEU A 95 16.14 -2.57 15.01
C LEU A 95 15.72 -1.52 16.05
#